data_AF-F4RXI8-F1
#
_entry.id   AF-F4RXI8-F1
#
_cell.length_a   1.000
_cell.length_b   1.000
_cell.length_c   1.000
_cell.angle_alpha   90.00
_cell.angle_beta   90.00
_cell.angle_gamma   90.00
#
_symmetry.space_group_name_H-M   'P 1'
#
loop_
_entity.id
_entity.type
_entity.pdbx_description
1 polymer ?
#
loop_
_entity_poly.entity_id
_entity_poly.type
_entity_poly.pdbx_seq_one_letter_code
_entity_poly.pdbx_strand_id
1 'polypeptide(L)'
;MTRHVRVLKASANLENPGILNRHCLIPFRHIAKDFLEPLSKHSVKHIILLTPSDDEPIWRTWFNDPANSVSQDFKNTYGGVMLQTSHFPLLTSLEISGTCYAFMAEDDIAEYVWKLPNLIRFRAHSTATLSFPTRAHNGQLDIRLPEYVVVDKLFQSLQSFEVLGTNLDDNFFSILSGAPKLKKLHIYLQNPPRLIERMKDSIANDDNTWPSLRSVILSNVVRTNPQRIWLENWGNGRDPPVNIRFHQSQRLPDVPGQNADQAQQNPQDQHNPEATDGDNLSDGENSELSVEDWTSSSWLRDHE
;
A
#
# COMPACT_ATOMS: atom_id res chain seq x y z
N MET A 1 -7.30 -29.63 20.10
CA MET A 1 -7.09 -29.35 18.66
C MET A 1 -6.88 -27.85 18.48
N THR A 2 -5.65 -27.41 18.23
CA THR A 2 -5.36 -26.01 17.89
C THR A 2 -5.73 -25.77 16.43
N ARG A 3 -6.77 -24.96 16.16
CA ARG A 3 -7.09 -24.52 14.79
C ARG A 3 -5.90 -23.74 14.23
N HIS A 4 -5.36 -24.17 13.09
CA HIS A 4 -4.33 -23.44 12.36
C HIS A 4 -4.99 -22.28 11.61
N VAL A 5 -4.95 -21.07 12.18
CA VAL A 5 -5.30 -19.85 11.46
C VAL A 5 -4.20 -19.61 10.44
N ARG A 6 -4.49 -19.79 9.15
CA ARG A 6 -3.50 -19.57 8.07
C ARG A 6 -3.46 -18.11 7.61
N VAL A 7 -4.62 -17.46 7.61
CA VAL A 7 -4.81 -16.08 7.15
C VAL A 7 -5.49 -15.28 8.25
N LEU A 8 -4.96 -14.09 8.49
CA LEU A 8 -5.51 -13.11 9.41
C LEU A 8 -5.81 -11.84 8.61
N LYS A 9 -7.05 -11.37 8.70
CA LYS A 9 -7.49 -10.13 8.06
C LYS A 9 -7.98 -9.18 9.15
N ALA A 10 -7.42 -7.98 9.18
CA ALA A 10 -7.83 -6.92 10.08
C ALA A 10 -8.17 -5.67 9.26
N SER A 11 -9.25 -4.99 9.63
CA SER A 11 -9.69 -3.78 8.95
C SER A 11 -10.00 -2.70 9.98
N ALA A 12 -9.47 -1.50 9.78
CA ALA A 12 -9.82 -0.32 10.56
C ALA A 12 -10.52 0.68 9.65
N ASN A 13 -11.82 0.88 9.85
CA ASN A 13 -12.60 1.88 9.14
C ASN A 13 -12.54 3.21 9.91
N LEU A 14 -12.35 4.31 9.19
CA LEU A 14 -12.37 5.65 9.75
C LEU A 14 -13.79 6.20 9.56
N GLU A 15 -14.63 6.04 10.58
CA GLU A 15 -16.09 6.27 10.53
C GLU A 15 -16.52 7.72 10.20
N ASN A 16 -15.61 8.67 10.08
CA ASN A 16 -15.97 10.03 9.66
C ASN A 16 -14.75 10.79 9.10
N PRO A 17 -14.57 10.86 7.78
CA PRO A 17 -13.34 11.41 7.21
C PRO A 17 -13.11 12.89 7.48
N GLY A 18 -14.18 13.66 7.66
CA GLY A 18 -14.07 15.08 8.00
C GLY A 18 -13.61 15.38 9.43
N ILE A 19 -13.55 14.40 10.34
CA ILE A 19 -13.23 14.62 11.76
C ILE A 19 -12.24 13.56 12.26
N LEU A 20 -10.99 13.63 11.80
CA LEU A 20 -9.89 12.85 12.37
C LEU A 20 -9.59 13.31 13.80
N ASN A 21 -9.89 12.47 14.77
CA ASN A 21 -9.56 12.71 16.18
C ASN A 21 -9.02 11.42 16.84
N ARG A 22 -8.65 11.50 18.12
CA ARG A 22 -8.05 10.36 18.85
C ARG A 22 -8.95 9.12 18.95
N HIS A 23 -10.27 9.24 18.81
CA HIS A 23 -11.19 8.09 18.84
C HIS A 23 -10.99 7.20 17.60
N CYS A 24 -10.58 7.77 16.47
CA CYS A 24 -10.25 7.03 15.26
C CYS A 24 -9.03 6.09 15.43
N LEU A 25 -8.26 6.23 16.51
CA LEU A 25 -7.15 5.33 16.86
C LEU A 25 -7.61 4.04 17.54
N ILE A 26 -8.82 4.02 18.08
CA ILE A 26 -9.35 2.89 18.86
C ILE A 26 -9.31 1.59 18.05
N PRO A 27 -9.80 1.54 16.78
CA PRO A 27 -9.70 0.33 15.96
C PRO A 27 -8.27 -0.18 15.79
N PHE A 28 -7.30 0.71 15.56
CA PHE A 28 -5.90 0.32 15.39
C PHE A 28 -5.29 -0.25 16.67
N ARG A 29 -5.62 0.32 17.83
CA ARG A 29 -5.19 -0.20 19.13
C ARG A 29 -5.75 -1.60 19.37
N HIS A 30 -7.02 -1.83 19.04
CA HIS A 30 -7.64 -3.16 19.10
C HIS A 30 -6.95 -4.15 18.15
N ILE A 31 -6.64 -3.73 16.91
CA ILE A 31 -5.88 -4.58 15.96
C ILE A 31 -4.52 -4.97 16.56
N ALA A 32 -3.76 -4.03 17.11
CA ALA A 32 -2.45 -4.34 17.67
C ALA A 32 -2.53 -5.24 18.92
N LYS A 33 -3.27 -4.80 19.95
CA LYS A 33 -3.25 -5.41 21.29
C LYS A 33 -4.20 -6.59 21.45
N ASP A 34 -5.40 -6.50 20.89
CA ASP A 34 -6.44 -7.48 21.15
C ASP A 34 -6.51 -8.54 20.05
N PHE A 35 -5.91 -8.25 18.88
CA PHE A 35 -5.95 -9.15 17.73
C PHE A 35 -4.58 -9.71 17.36
N LEU A 36 -3.61 -8.89 16.98
CA LEU A 36 -2.30 -9.34 16.51
C LEU A 36 -1.46 -9.95 17.65
N GLU A 37 -1.38 -9.29 18.80
CA GLU A 37 -0.55 -9.76 19.91
C GLU A 37 -0.96 -11.16 20.42
N PRO A 38 -2.24 -11.48 20.68
CA PRO A 38 -2.63 -12.83 21.08
C PRO A 38 -2.42 -13.86 19.97
N LEU A 39 -2.67 -13.47 18.70
CA LEU A 39 -2.57 -14.35 17.55
C LEU A 39 -1.13 -14.59 17.09
N SER A 40 -0.16 -13.79 17.54
CA SER A 40 1.29 -13.99 17.27
C SER A 40 1.80 -15.36 17.73
N LYS A 41 1.15 -15.95 18.74
CA LYS A 41 1.45 -17.29 19.27
C LYS A 41 0.94 -18.43 18.39
N HIS A 42 0.14 -18.11 17.37
CA HIS A 42 -0.46 -19.08 16.46
C HIS A 42 0.32 -19.21 15.15
N SER A 43 0.05 -20.28 14.40
CA SER A 43 0.70 -20.56 13.11
C SER A 43 0.14 -19.73 11.95
N VAL A 44 0.06 -18.40 12.11
CA VAL A 44 -0.39 -17.49 11.05
C VAL A 44 0.71 -17.32 10.02
N LYS A 45 0.34 -17.47 8.74
CA LYS A 45 1.26 -17.33 7.61
C LYS A 45 0.97 -16.09 6.80
N HIS A 46 -0.28 -15.68 6.71
CA HIS A 46 -0.69 -14.55 5.88
C HIS A 46 -1.41 -13.51 6.74
N ILE A 47 -1.00 -12.25 6.63
CA ILE A 47 -1.67 -11.12 7.27
C ILE A 47 -2.12 -10.14 6.19
N ILE A 48 -3.34 -9.66 6.30
CA ILE A 48 -3.93 -8.60 5.47
C ILE A 48 -4.40 -7.49 6.41
N LEU A 49 -3.81 -6.31 6.28
CA LEU A 49 -4.18 -5.10 7.01
C LEU A 49 -4.88 -4.14 6.06
N LEU A 50 -6.15 -3.86 6.33
CA LEU A 50 -6.97 -2.95 5.53
C LEU A 50 -7.27 -1.68 6.31
N THR A 51 -7.11 -0.55 5.64
CA THR A 51 -7.46 0.78 6.14
C THR A 51 -8.34 1.46 5.10
N PRO A 52 -9.55 0.93 4.86
CA PRO A 52 -10.45 1.51 3.87
C PRO A 52 -10.72 2.96 4.22
N SER A 53 -10.64 3.81 3.20
CA SER A 53 -11.04 5.19 3.31
C SER A 53 -11.31 5.75 1.93
N ASP A 54 -12.30 6.62 1.90
CA ASP A 54 -12.50 7.55 0.80
C ASP A 54 -11.33 8.54 0.83
N ASP A 55 -10.60 8.61 -0.29
CA ASP A 55 -9.36 9.39 -0.45
C ASP A 55 -9.67 10.88 -0.29
N GLU A 56 -9.63 11.41 0.93
CA GLU A 56 -9.73 12.85 1.16
C GLU A 56 -8.33 13.50 1.16
N PRO A 57 -8.04 14.39 0.20
CA PRO A 57 -6.78 15.13 0.15
C PRO A 57 -6.44 15.88 1.46
N ILE A 58 -7.44 16.23 2.26
CA ILE A 58 -7.28 16.95 3.52
C ILE A 58 -6.47 16.16 4.55
N TRP A 59 -6.58 14.83 4.55
CA TRP A 59 -5.84 13.97 5.46
C TRP A 59 -4.34 14.06 5.23
N ARG A 60 -3.93 14.28 3.98
CA ARG A 60 -2.50 14.35 3.61
C ARG A 60 -1.83 15.57 4.23
N THR A 61 -2.45 16.74 4.08
CA THR A 61 -1.96 17.98 4.69
C THR A 61 -1.88 17.82 6.21
N TRP A 62 -2.89 17.15 6.76
CA TRP A 62 -3.01 16.96 8.20
C TRP A 62 -1.98 15.97 8.77
N PHE A 63 -1.71 14.86 8.09
CA PHE A 63 -0.70 13.87 8.50
C PHE A 63 0.74 14.32 8.26
N ASN A 64 0.96 15.22 7.29
CA ASN A 64 2.28 15.78 7.00
C ASN A 64 2.67 16.94 7.92
N ASP A 65 1.73 17.52 8.68
CA ASP A 65 2.03 18.56 9.66
C ASP A 65 2.75 17.98 10.90
N PRO A 66 4.04 18.32 11.15
CA PRO A 66 4.75 17.84 12.32
C PRO A 66 4.20 18.42 13.64
N ALA A 67 3.52 19.57 13.61
CA ALA A 67 2.91 20.18 14.80
C ALA A 67 1.60 19.48 15.22
N ASN A 68 1.04 18.64 14.35
CA ASN A 68 -0.20 17.95 14.62
C ASN A 68 0.01 16.72 15.51
N SER A 69 -0.29 16.86 16.79
CA SER A 69 -0.18 15.78 17.78
C SER A 69 -1.01 14.53 17.46
N VAL A 70 -2.16 14.66 16.82
CA VAL A 70 -3.00 13.51 16.48
C VAL A 70 -2.41 12.75 15.30
N SER A 71 -1.82 13.44 14.32
CA SER A 71 -1.03 12.78 13.25
C SER A 71 0.10 11.93 13.83
N GLN A 72 0.82 12.44 14.83
CA GLN A 72 1.86 11.68 15.53
C GLN A 72 1.27 10.47 16.29
N ASP A 73 0.12 10.64 16.95
CA ASP A 73 -0.56 9.54 17.62
C ASP A 73 -0.97 8.42 16.63
N PHE A 74 -1.40 8.78 15.41
CA PHE A 74 -1.69 7.84 14.33
C PHE A 74 -0.43 7.11 13.85
N LYS A 75 0.64 7.84 13.54
CA LYS A 75 1.94 7.26 13.17
C LYS A 75 2.43 6.26 14.19
N ASN A 76 2.41 6.64 15.47
CA ASN A 76 2.83 5.79 16.58
C ASN A 76 1.93 4.55 16.72
N THR A 77 0.61 4.73 16.61
CA THR A 77 -0.35 3.61 16.75
C THR A 77 -0.21 2.64 15.57
N TYR A 78 -0.11 3.13 14.35
CA TYR A 78 0.05 2.31 13.15
C TYR A 78 1.42 1.64 13.07
N GLY A 79 2.49 2.33 13.48
CA GLY A 79 3.81 1.74 13.70
C GLY A 79 3.75 0.60 14.73
N GLY A 80 2.95 0.74 15.78
CA GLY A 80 2.65 -0.34 16.73
C GLY A 80 1.99 -1.56 16.07
N VAL A 81 1.00 -1.36 15.18
CA VAL A 81 0.38 -2.45 14.40
C VAL A 81 1.41 -3.16 13.54
N MET A 82 2.25 -2.40 12.82
CA MET A 82 3.29 -2.97 11.96
C MET A 82 4.35 -3.72 12.73
N LEU A 83 4.80 -3.19 13.87
CA LEU A 83 5.73 -3.86 14.75
C LEU A 83 5.21 -5.23 15.21
N GLN A 84 3.91 -5.34 15.53
CA GLN A 84 3.31 -6.62 15.92
C GLN A 84 3.37 -7.68 14.82
N THR A 85 3.38 -7.29 13.53
CA THR A 85 3.52 -8.26 12.44
C THR A 85 4.86 -9.00 12.47
N SER A 86 5.90 -8.38 13.07
CA SER A 86 7.22 -9.02 13.23
C SER A 86 7.25 -10.15 14.26
N HIS A 87 6.23 -10.25 15.12
CA HIS A 87 6.12 -11.31 16.11
C HIS A 87 5.55 -12.62 15.53
N PHE A 88 5.25 -12.68 14.23
CA PHE A 88 4.72 -13.87 13.58
C PHE A 88 5.86 -14.64 12.88
N PRO A 89 6.48 -15.66 13.52
CA PRO A 89 7.67 -16.32 13.00
C PRO A 89 7.42 -17.07 11.68
N LEU A 90 6.16 -17.42 11.37
CA LEU A 90 5.78 -18.13 10.15
C LEU A 90 5.18 -17.22 9.07
N LEU A 91 5.22 -15.90 9.28
CA LEU A 91 4.65 -14.94 8.34
C LEU A 91 5.38 -15.01 6.99
N THR A 92 4.66 -15.47 5.97
CA THR A 92 5.14 -15.61 4.60
C THR A 92 4.46 -14.65 3.63
N SER A 93 3.33 -14.05 4.00
CA SER A 93 2.62 -13.07 3.19
C SER A 93 2.13 -11.91 4.04
N LEU A 94 2.48 -10.69 3.66
CA LEU A 94 1.96 -9.48 4.26
C LEU A 94 1.35 -8.60 3.17
N GLU A 95 0.08 -8.27 3.34
CA GLU A 95 -0.64 -7.31 2.53
C GLU A 95 -1.10 -6.13 3.38
N ILE A 96 -0.84 -4.92 2.89
CA ILE A 96 -1.26 -3.68 3.50
C ILE A 96 -2.02 -2.89 2.44
N SER A 97 -3.23 -2.44 2.73
CA SER A 97 -4.06 -1.75 1.73
C SER A 97 -4.89 -0.63 2.33
N GLY A 98 -5.28 0.31 1.48
CA GLY A 98 -6.09 1.49 1.83
C GLY A 98 -5.22 2.71 2.10
N THR A 99 -5.56 3.51 3.11
CA THR A 99 -4.83 4.75 3.46
C THR A 99 -3.60 4.52 4.34
N CYS A 100 -3.05 3.32 4.37
CA CYS A 100 -1.88 2.95 5.16
C CYS A 100 -0.67 3.87 4.95
N TYR A 101 -0.45 4.34 3.71
CA TYR A 101 0.61 5.29 3.36
C TYR A 101 0.31 6.74 3.77
N ALA A 102 -0.92 7.05 4.18
CA ALA A 102 -1.22 8.33 4.83
C ALA A 102 -0.72 8.38 6.28
N PHE A 103 -0.63 7.21 6.94
CA PHE A 103 -0.22 7.12 8.34
C PHE A 103 1.27 6.88 8.53
N MET A 104 2.01 6.50 7.50
CA MET A 104 3.40 6.09 7.63
C MET A 104 4.17 6.28 6.33
N ALA A 105 5.44 6.71 6.42
CA ALA A 105 6.27 6.86 5.25
C ALA A 105 6.61 5.50 4.62
N GLU A 106 6.91 5.49 3.32
CA GLU A 106 7.34 4.29 2.59
C GLU A 106 8.57 3.65 3.25
N ASP A 107 9.50 4.48 3.75
CA ASP A 107 10.74 4.05 4.41
C ASP A 107 10.47 3.32 5.73
N ASP A 108 9.53 3.84 6.53
CA ASP A 108 9.15 3.23 7.79
C ASP A 108 8.51 1.84 7.54
N ILE A 109 7.62 1.75 6.53
CA ILE A 109 7.04 0.46 6.11
C ILE A 109 8.14 -0.50 5.68
N ALA A 110 9.09 -0.04 4.87
CA ALA A 110 10.22 -0.85 4.43
C ALA A 110 11.03 -1.38 5.62
N GLU A 111 11.30 -0.56 6.63
CA GLU A 111 12.02 -0.96 7.84
C GLU A 111 11.34 -2.12 8.57
N TYR A 112 10.01 -2.09 8.71
CA TYR A 112 9.27 -3.20 9.31
C TYR A 112 9.31 -4.46 8.44
N VAL A 113 9.14 -4.29 7.13
CA VAL A 113 9.11 -5.41 6.17
C VAL A 113 10.47 -6.11 6.11
N TRP A 114 11.58 -5.38 6.27
CA TRP A 114 12.94 -5.94 6.34
C TRP A 114 13.16 -6.86 7.53
N LYS A 115 12.43 -6.65 8.63
CA LYS A 115 12.51 -7.45 9.85
C LYS A 115 11.77 -8.79 9.74
N LEU A 116 11.15 -9.11 8.61
CA LEU A 116 10.35 -10.33 8.39
C LEU A 116 11.17 -11.40 7.63
N PRO A 117 11.90 -12.29 8.32
CA PRO A 117 12.89 -13.18 7.68
C PRO A 117 12.27 -14.24 6.73
N ASN A 118 11.01 -14.59 6.96
CA ASN A 118 10.30 -15.62 6.21
C ASN A 118 9.33 -15.04 5.17
N LEU A 119 9.34 -13.73 4.95
CA LEU A 119 8.43 -13.09 4.04
C LEU A 119 8.72 -13.51 2.60
N ILE A 120 7.73 -14.11 1.96
CA ILE A 120 7.77 -14.57 0.56
C ILE A 120 7.04 -13.57 -0.35
N ARG A 121 5.94 -13.01 0.14
CA ARG A 121 5.10 -12.08 -0.59
C ARG A 121 4.88 -10.83 0.23
N PHE A 122 5.21 -9.69 -0.35
CA PHE A 122 4.82 -8.39 0.17
C PHE A 122 3.98 -7.66 -0.86
N ARG A 123 2.91 -7.03 -0.38
CA ARG A 123 2.03 -6.20 -1.18
C ARG A 123 1.60 -5.01 -0.35
N ALA A 124 1.80 -3.81 -0.87
CA ALA A 124 1.30 -2.62 -0.23
C ALA A 124 0.67 -1.66 -1.23
N HIS A 125 -0.64 -1.47 -1.10
CA HIS A 125 -1.49 -0.71 -2.01
C HIS A 125 -2.04 0.52 -1.32
N SER A 126 -2.06 1.65 -2.03
CA SER A 126 -2.85 2.81 -1.62
C SER A 126 -4.01 2.97 -2.56
N THR A 127 -5.20 3.23 -2.01
CA THR A 127 -6.31 3.79 -2.78
C THR A 127 -6.09 5.27 -3.08
N ALA A 128 -5.18 5.91 -2.34
CA ALA A 128 -4.92 7.33 -2.50
C ALA A 128 -4.06 7.62 -3.75
N THR A 129 -4.49 8.56 -4.59
CA THR A 129 -3.67 9.15 -5.65
C THR A 129 -2.62 10.06 -5.03
N LEU A 130 -1.61 9.48 -4.40
CA LEU A 130 -0.66 10.26 -3.62
C LEU A 130 0.07 11.27 -4.54
N SER A 131 0.28 12.48 -4.07
CA SER A 131 1.25 13.40 -4.64
C SER A 131 2.07 13.82 -3.44
N PHE A 132 3.27 13.26 -3.34
CA PHE A 132 4.12 13.56 -2.21
C PHE A 132 4.73 14.94 -2.44
N PRO A 133 4.70 15.85 -1.45
CA PRO A 133 5.75 16.82 -1.38
C PRO A 133 7.04 16.00 -1.22
N THR A 134 7.85 15.94 -2.28
CA THR A 134 9.29 15.69 -2.12
C THR A 134 9.71 16.54 -0.94
N ARG A 135 10.32 15.96 0.10
CA ARG A 135 10.91 16.74 1.18
C ARG A 135 11.83 17.77 0.53
N ALA A 136 11.33 18.97 0.32
CA ALA A 136 12.05 20.05 -0.30
C ALA A 136 12.85 20.66 0.83
N HIS A 137 14.00 20.07 1.19
CA HIS A 137 15.03 20.80 1.93
C HIS A 137 16.41 20.19 1.69
N ASN A 138 17.38 21.09 1.54
CA ASN A 138 18.83 20.93 1.52
C ASN A 138 19.39 20.30 2.82
N GLY A 139 18.85 19.16 3.21
CA GLY A 139 19.24 18.38 4.38
C GLY A 139 19.04 16.93 4.03
N GLN A 140 20.11 16.33 3.53
CA GLN A 140 20.28 14.92 3.21
C GLN A 140 19.51 14.05 4.21
N LEU A 141 18.40 13.48 3.74
CA LEU A 141 17.67 12.49 4.50
C LEU A 141 18.41 11.17 4.33
N ASP A 142 19.39 10.99 5.19
CA ASP A 142 20.21 9.80 5.29
C ASP A 142 19.32 8.70 5.86
N ILE A 143 18.67 7.92 5.00
CA ILE A 143 18.20 6.58 5.39
C ILE A 143 19.48 5.79 5.64
N ARG A 144 19.99 5.91 6.86
CA ARG A 144 20.94 4.95 7.37
C ARG A 144 20.14 3.66 7.52
N LEU A 145 20.24 2.79 6.52
CA LEU A 145 20.35 1.36 6.82
C LEU A 145 21.19 1.30 8.10
N PRO A 146 20.71 0.67 9.19
CA PRO A 146 21.51 0.60 10.41
C PRO A 146 22.92 0.22 9.98
N GLU A 147 23.96 0.95 10.40
CA GLU A 147 25.34 0.89 9.86
C GLU A 147 25.95 -0.53 9.81
N TYR A 148 25.21 -1.54 10.27
CA TYR A 148 25.53 -2.94 10.41
C TYR A 148 24.57 -3.91 9.69
N VAL A 149 23.58 -3.44 8.91
CA VAL A 149 22.77 -4.35 8.08
C VAL A 149 23.58 -4.75 6.87
N VAL A 150 24.15 -5.96 6.93
CA VAL A 150 24.71 -6.63 5.77
C VAL A 150 23.57 -6.81 4.76
N VAL A 151 23.57 -5.98 3.72
CA VAL A 151 22.55 -5.96 2.65
C VAL A 151 22.33 -7.36 2.07
N ASP A 152 23.39 -8.17 2.01
CA ASP A 152 23.38 -9.56 1.53
C ASP A 152 22.46 -10.51 2.30
N LYS A 153 21.92 -10.10 3.46
CA LYS A 153 20.98 -10.89 4.28
C LYS A 153 19.53 -10.41 4.21
N LEU A 154 19.24 -9.30 3.51
CA LEU A 154 17.88 -8.84 3.35
C LEU A 154 17.13 -9.73 2.34
N PHE A 155 15.83 -9.92 2.55
CA PHE A 155 14.92 -10.53 1.57
C PHE A 155 15.31 -11.91 1.01
N GLN A 156 15.99 -12.74 1.81
CA GLN A 156 16.45 -14.08 1.39
C GLN A 156 15.33 -15.04 0.95
N SER A 157 14.10 -14.75 1.36
CA SER A 157 12.90 -15.55 1.08
C SER A 157 11.93 -14.85 0.12
N LEU A 158 12.12 -13.56 -0.17
CA LEU A 158 11.18 -12.75 -0.92
C LEU A 158 11.12 -13.21 -2.37
N GLN A 159 9.91 -13.50 -2.86
CA GLN A 159 9.65 -13.96 -4.23
C GLN A 159 8.77 -13.02 -5.03
N SER A 160 7.92 -12.25 -4.35
CA SER A 160 6.99 -11.32 -4.97
C SER A 160 6.93 -10.03 -4.16
N PHE A 161 7.15 -8.91 -4.84
CA PHE A 161 7.08 -7.58 -4.24
C PHE A 161 6.16 -6.70 -5.08
N GLU A 162 5.20 -6.06 -4.42
CA GLU A 162 4.22 -5.19 -5.05
C GLU A 162 4.02 -3.93 -4.21
N VAL A 163 4.20 -2.76 -4.82
CA VAL A 163 4.12 -1.47 -4.13
C VAL A 163 3.57 -0.38 -5.03
N LEU A 164 2.90 0.60 -4.42
CA LEU A 164 2.69 1.91 -5.02
C LEU A 164 3.97 2.75 -4.84
N GLY A 165 4.68 3.02 -5.94
CA GLY A 165 5.97 3.69 -5.95
C GLY A 165 5.84 5.17 -6.29
N THR A 166 5.81 6.00 -5.26
CA THR A 166 5.54 7.43 -5.41
C THR A 166 6.79 8.27 -5.17
N ASN A 167 7.61 7.86 -4.19
CA ASN A 167 8.85 8.49 -3.78
C ASN A 167 9.82 7.44 -3.21
N LEU A 168 9.95 6.31 -3.91
CA LEU A 168 10.85 5.24 -3.51
C LEU A 168 12.29 5.78 -3.38
N ASP A 169 12.94 5.38 -2.29
CA ASP A 169 14.34 5.74 -1.97
C ASP A 169 15.30 5.45 -3.13
N ASP A 170 16.40 6.20 -3.16
CA ASP A 170 17.45 6.08 -4.18
C ASP A 170 18.09 4.69 -4.19
N ASN A 171 18.16 4.02 -3.04
CA ASN A 171 18.70 2.68 -2.89
C ASN A 171 17.65 1.57 -3.06
N PHE A 172 16.37 1.90 -3.26
CA PHE A 172 15.29 0.91 -3.30
C PHE A 172 15.58 -0.24 -4.27
N PHE A 173 15.95 0.08 -5.52
CA PHE A 173 16.28 -0.94 -6.51
C PHE A 173 17.59 -1.66 -6.21
N SER A 174 18.57 -1.00 -5.59
CA SER A 174 19.83 -1.64 -5.17
C SER A 174 19.59 -2.66 -4.04
N ILE A 175 18.65 -2.39 -3.13
CA ILE A 175 18.28 -3.33 -2.06
C ILE A 175 17.53 -4.53 -2.66
N LEU A 176 16.53 -4.27 -3.51
CA LEU A 176 15.73 -5.35 -4.11
C LEU A 176 16.50 -6.18 -5.15
N SER A 177 17.48 -5.59 -5.84
CA SER A 177 18.28 -6.30 -6.84
C SER A 177 19.12 -7.42 -6.24
N GLY A 178 19.51 -7.27 -4.97
CA GLY A 178 20.21 -8.28 -4.19
C GLY A 178 19.32 -9.42 -3.68
N ALA A 179 17.99 -9.34 -3.79
CA ALA A 179 17.08 -10.35 -3.27
C ALA A 179 17.16 -11.65 -4.13
N PRO A 180 17.76 -12.75 -3.62
CA PRO A 180 18.18 -13.86 -4.46
C PRO A 180 17.04 -14.68 -5.03
N LYS A 181 15.84 -14.60 -4.41
CA LYS A 181 14.64 -15.36 -4.80
C LYS A 181 13.55 -14.51 -5.43
N LEU A 182 13.76 -13.20 -5.59
CA LEU A 182 12.74 -12.29 -6.08
C LEU A 182 12.44 -12.59 -7.55
N LYS A 183 11.23 -13.08 -7.83
CA LYS A 183 10.78 -13.51 -9.16
C LYS A 183 9.86 -12.49 -9.81
N LYS A 184 9.08 -11.77 -9.01
CA LYS A 184 8.04 -10.85 -9.47
C LYS A 184 8.18 -9.50 -8.79
N LEU A 185 8.25 -8.45 -9.58
CA LEU A 185 8.25 -7.07 -9.13
C LEU A 185 7.09 -6.32 -9.81
N HIS A 186 6.21 -5.71 -9.02
CA HIS A 186 5.14 -4.86 -9.52
C HIS A 186 5.22 -3.50 -8.85
N ILE A 187 5.44 -2.45 -9.62
CA ILE A 187 5.52 -1.09 -9.11
C ILE A 187 4.52 -0.22 -9.85
N TYR A 188 3.62 0.39 -9.09
CA TYR A 188 2.74 1.42 -9.62
C TYR A 188 3.46 2.76 -9.57
N LEU A 189 3.95 3.26 -10.71
CA LEU A 189 4.81 4.45 -10.72
C LEU A 189 3.98 5.73 -10.78
N GLN A 190 4.25 6.70 -9.92
CA GLN A 190 3.70 8.05 -10.09
C GLN A 190 4.67 8.98 -10.83
N ASN A 191 5.98 8.76 -10.70
CA ASN A 191 7.02 9.44 -11.45
C ASN A 191 7.86 8.43 -12.26
N PRO A 192 7.35 7.95 -13.41
CA PRO A 192 7.98 6.86 -14.14
C PRO A 192 9.42 7.11 -14.62
N PRO A 193 9.77 8.26 -15.23
CA PRO A 193 11.10 8.44 -15.82
C PRO A 193 12.24 8.28 -14.81
N ARG A 194 12.12 8.90 -13.63
CA ARG A 194 13.13 8.84 -12.57
C ARG A 194 13.29 7.43 -12.01
N LEU A 195 12.19 6.73 -11.76
CA LEU A 195 12.22 5.38 -11.19
C LEU A 195 12.74 4.35 -12.19
N ILE A 196 12.39 4.47 -13.46
CA ILE A 196 12.96 3.62 -14.51
C ILE A 196 14.47 3.82 -14.58
N GLU A 197 14.94 5.07 -14.58
CA GLU A 197 16.38 5.37 -14.62
C GLU A 197 17.14 4.68 -13.48
N ARG A 198 16.64 4.78 -12.24
CA ARG A 198 17.23 4.08 -11.09
C ARG A 198 17.27 2.58 -11.24
N MET A 199 16.23 1.98 -11.81
CA MET A 199 16.24 0.56 -12.10
C MET A 199 17.32 0.22 -13.13
N LYS A 200 17.50 1.05 -14.17
CA LYS A 200 18.60 0.88 -15.13
C LYS A 200 19.95 0.96 -14.46
N ASP A 201 20.16 1.93 -13.59
CA ASP A 201 21.42 2.09 -12.86
C ASP A 201 21.70 0.85 -12.00
N SER A 202 20.67 0.33 -11.32
CA SER A 202 20.81 -0.92 -10.55
C SER A 202 21.21 -2.12 -11.41
N ILE A 203 20.78 -2.15 -12.68
CA ILE A 203 21.11 -3.22 -13.63
C ILE A 203 22.53 -3.04 -14.19
N ALA A 204 22.92 -1.80 -14.51
CA ALA A 204 24.20 -1.49 -15.14
C ALA A 204 25.40 -1.63 -14.19
N ASN A 205 25.16 -1.50 -12.88
CA ASN A 205 26.22 -1.50 -11.87
C ASN A 205 26.73 -2.90 -11.50
N ASP A 206 25.96 -3.97 -11.73
CA ASP A 206 26.36 -5.34 -11.38
C ASP A 206 25.62 -6.39 -12.24
N ASP A 207 26.39 -7.19 -12.97
CA ASP A 207 25.90 -8.24 -13.88
C ASP A 207 25.09 -9.34 -13.17
N ASN A 208 25.27 -9.52 -11.86
CA ASN A 208 24.54 -10.49 -11.05
C ASN A 208 23.28 -9.94 -10.38
N THR A 209 22.91 -8.70 -10.68
CA THR A 209 21.69 -8.09 -10.13
C THR A 209 20.44 -8.81 -10.63
N TRP A 210 19.43 -8.88 -9.76
CA TRP A 210 18.14 -9.50 -10.08
C TRP A 210 18.20 -10.99 -10.47
N PRO A 211 18.98 -11.85 -9.78
CA PRO A 211 19.34 -13.19 -10.24
C PRO A 211 18.11 -14.08 -10.56
N SER A 212 17.06 -13.99 -9.76
CA SER A 212 15.83 -14.78 -9.93
C SER A 212 14.68 -14.06 -10.61
N LEU A 213 14.84 -12.79 -11.03
CA LEU A 213 13.74 -12.01 -11.57
C LEU A 213 13.22 -12.63 -12.87
N ARG A 214 11.89 -12.72 -12.99
CA ARG A 214 11.20 -13.30 -14.17
C ARG A 214 10.09 -12.40 -14.69
N SER A 215 9.53 -11.54 -13.86
CA SER A 215 8.47 -10.63 -14.26
C SER A 215 8.60 -9.28 -13.58
N VAL A 216 8.47 -8.23 -14.38
CA VAL A 216 8.43 -6.85 -13.93
C VAL A 216 7.19 -6.20 -14.52
N ILE A 217 6.39 -5.56 -13.68
CA ILE A 217 5.24 -4.78 -14.12
C ILE A 217 5.44 -3.35 -13.62
N LEU A 218 5.46 -2.39 -14.54
CA LEU A 218 5.60 -0.97 -14.25
C LEU A 218 4.37 -0.22 -14.75
N SER A 219 3.61 0.41 -13.86
CA SER A 219 2.43 1.18 -14.26
C SER A 219 2.80 2.61 -14.65
N ASN A 220 1.92 3.28 -15.40
CA ASN A 220 1.98 4.69 -15.80
C ASN A 220 3.15 5.07 -16.73
N VAL A 221 3.78 4.10 -17.39
CA VAL A 221 4.86 4.37 -18.36
C VAL A 221 4.29 4.61 -19.75
N VAL A 222 4.53 5.79 -20.31
CA VAL A 222 4.13 6.10 -21.69
C VAL A 222 4.86 5.22 -22.71
N ARG A 223 4.17 4.79 -23.77
CA ARG A 223 4.71 3.88 -24.80
C ARG A 223 5.94 4.44 -25.53
N THR A 224 6.01 5.76 -25.67
CA THR A 224 7.10 6.46 -26.37
C THR A 224 8.33 6.71 -25.50
N ASN A 225 8.32 6.30 -24.22
CA ASN A 225 9.48 6.50 -23.35
C ASN A 225 10.66 5.63 -23.83
N PRO A 226 11.81 6.21 -24.23
CA PRO A 226 12.96 5.43 -24.70
C PRO A 226 13.53 4.49 -23.62
N GLN A 227 13.39 4.85 -22.33
CA GLN A 227 13.82 4.00 -21.23
C GLN A 227 12.97 2.73 -21.10
N ARG A 228 11.69 2.79 -21.51
CA ARG A 228 10.81 1.62 -21.59
C ARG A 228 11.37 0.59 -22.58
N ILE A 229 11.70 1.05 -23.79
CA ILE A 229 12.25 0.21 -24.86
C ILE A 229 13.57 -0.43 -24.41
N TRP A 230 14.43 0.35 -23.76
CA TRP A 230 15.67 -0.16 -23.20
C TRP A 230 15.43 -1.30 -22.20
N LEU A 231 14.48 -1.12 -21.26
CA LEU A 231 14.15 -2.15 -20.28
C LEU A 231 13.62 -3.42 -20.96
N GLU A 232 12.69 -3.29 -21.92
CA GLU A 232 12.15 -4.43 -22.68
C GLU A 232 13.28 -5.23 -23.36
N ASN A 233 14.23 -4.53 -23.98
CA ASN A 233 15.39 -5.15 -24.62
C ASN A 233 16.30 -5.86 -23.61
N TRP A 234 16.57 -5.25 -22.46
CA TRP A 234 17.33 -5.89 -21.37
C TRP A 234 16.62 -7.17 -20.88
N GLY A 235 15.31 -7.10 -20.63
CA GLY A 235 14.53 -8.24 -20.19
C GLY A 235 14.52 -9.40 -21.19
N ASN A 236 14.40 -9.09 -22.48
CA ASN A 236 14.44 -10.08 -23.57
C ASN A 236 15.83 -10.68 -23.79
N GLY A 237 16.90 -9.91 -23.55
CA GLY A 237 18.29 -10.34 -23.74
C GLY A 237 18.83 -11.23 -22.62
N ARG A 238 18.08 -11.42 -21.54
CA ARG A 238 18.49 -12.23 -20.39
C ARG A 238 18.19 -13.72 -20.61
N ASP A 239 19.00 -14.60 -20.01
CA ASP A 239 18.70 -16.03 -19.88
C ASP A 239 18.56 -16.45 -18.40
N PRO A 240 17.36 -16.85 -17.94
CA PRO A 240 16.10 -16.83 -18.67
C PRO A 240 15.55 -15.40 -18.83
N PRO A 241 14.70 -15.18 -19.85
CA PRO A 241 14.17 -13.85 -20.13
C PRO A 241 13.28 -13.34 -18.99
N VAL A 242 13.30 -12.01 -18.80
CA VAL A 242 12.43 -11.29 -17.87
C VAL A 242 11.27 -10.68 -18.65
N ASN A 243 10.06 -11.10 -18.32
CA ASN A 243 8.85 -10.55 -18.91
C ASN A 243 8.53 -9.18 -18.30
N ILE A 244 8.80 -8.11 -19.05
CA ILE A 244 8.52 -6.74 -18.64
C ILE A 244 7.21 -6.28 -19.27
N ARG A 245 6.25 -5.88 -18.42
CA ARG A 245 4.96 -5.34 -18.83
C ARG A 245 4.82 -3.92 -18.33
N PHE A 246 4.13 -3.12 -19.14
CA PHE A 246 3.80 -1.75 -18.80
C PHE A 246 2.29 -1.59 -18.80
N HIS A 247 1.72 -1.28 -17.64
CA HIS A 247 0.31 -0.94 -17.55
C HIS A 247 0.16 0.56 -17.77
N GLN A 248 -0.61 0.94 -18.76
CA GLN A 248 -1.04 2.32 -18.87
C GLN A 248 -2.09 2.53 -17.78
N SER A 249 -1.99 3.60 -16.97
CA SER A 249 -3.08 3.95 -16.06
C SER A 249 -4.35 3.99 -16.90
N GLN A 250 -5.27 3.06 -16.67
CA GLN A 250 -6.64 3.36 -16.96
C GLN A 250 -6.93 4.49 -15.99
N ARG A 251 -7.03 5.72 -16.51
CA ARG A 251 -7.66 6.79 -15.73
C ARG A 251 -8.98 6.19 -15.27
N LEU A 252 -9.19 6.06 -13.96
CA LEU A 252 -10.53 5.85 -13.44
C LEU A 252 -11.38 6.96 -14.09
N PRO A 253 -12.48 6.63 -14.78
CA PRO A 253 -13.28 7.63 -15.46
C PRO A 253 -13.65 8.70 -14.44
N ASP A 254 -13.31 9.96 -14.73
CA ASP A 254 -13.74 11.10 -13.93
C ASP A 254 -15.25 10.97 -13.77
N VAL A 255 -15.74 10.77 -12.55
CA VAL A 255 -17.17 10.77 -12.25
C VAL A 255 -17.66 12.18 -12.63
N PRO A 256 -18.49 12.33 -13.69
CA PRO A 256 -18.97 13.64 -14.07
C PRO A 256 -20.09 13.98 -13.11
N GLY A 257 -19.81 14.80 -12.10
CA GLY A 257 -20.83 15.17 -11.14
C GLY A 257 -20.34 16.11 -10.06
N GLN A 258 -20.21 17.39 -10.40
CA GLN A 258 -20.54 18.56 -9.56
C GLN A 258 -20.01 19.82 -10.25
N ASN A 259 -20.76 20.30 -11.25
CA ASN A 259 -20.78 21.69 -11.70
C ASN A 259 -21.89 21.82 -12.75
N ALA A 260 -23.11 21.49 -12.36
CA ALA A 260 -24.33 21.98 -12.99
C ALA A 260 -25.18 22.55 -11.86
N ASP A 261 -25.75 23.72 -12.10
CA ASP A 261 -26.67 24.46 -11.23
C ASP A 261 -26.05 25.39 -10.18
N GLN A 262 -25.37 26.42 -10.66
CA GLN A 262 -25.59 27.77 -10.12
C GLN A 262 -25.78 28.79 -11.26
N ALA A 263 -27.03 28.95 -11.69
CA ALA A 263 -27.51 30.19 -12.29
C ALA A 263 -29.01 30.40 -11.99
N GLN A 264 -29.24 31.28 -11.02
CA GLN A 264 -30.30 32.31 -10.98
C GLN A 264 -31.74 31.98 -10.51
N GLN A 265 -32.09 32.75 -9.47
CA GLN A 265 -33.36 33.45 -9.19
C GLN A 265 -34.35 32.85 -8.15
N ASN A 266 -34.33 33.50 -6.98
CA ASN A 266 -35.49 33.76 -6.11
C ASN A 266 -36.62 34.44 -6.90
N PRO A 267 -37.91 34.16 -6.61
CA PRO A 267 -38.58 34.90 -5.55
C PRO A 267 -39.46 34.08 -4.60
N GLN A 268 -39.71 34.69 -3.45
CA GLN A 268 -40.61 34.31 -2.37
C GLN A 268 -42.00 33.87 -2.85
N ASP A 269 -42.58 32.84 -2.22
CA ASP A 269 -43.82 33.05 -1.47
C ASP A 269 -44.16 31.91 -0.50
N GLN A 270 -44.92 32.31 0.52
CA GLN A 270 -45.28 31.63 1.76
C GLN A 270 -46.18 30.40 1.58
N HIS A 271 -45.98 29.35 2.39
CA HIS A 271 -46.99 28.76 3.29
C HIS A 271 -46.44 27.51 4.02
N ASN A 272 -46.69 27.47 5.33
CA ASN A 272 -46.68 26.31 6.24
C ASN A 272 -48.12 26.22 6.80
N PRO A 273 -48.63 25.16 7.48
CA PRO A 273 -48.01 23.94 8.05
C PRO A 273 -48.72 22.65 7.54
N GLU A 274 -48.48 21.40 7.96
CA GLU A 274 -48.62 20.80 9.30
C GLU A 274 -48.41 19.26 9.21
N ALA A 275 -47.90 18.62 10.29
CA ALA A 275 -47.98 17.21 10.74
C ALA A 275 -47.68 16.05 9.74
N THR A 276 -46.95 14.98 10.08
CA THR A 276 -47.31 13.97 11.09
C THR A 276 -46.17 12.96 11.27
N ASP A 277 -46.16 12.31 12.44
CA ASP A 277 -45.27 11.28 12.99
C ASP A 277 -44.96 10.06 12.11
N GLY A 278 -43.85 9.38 12.44
CA GLY A 278 -43.56 8.03 11.94
C GLY A 278 -42.23 7.44 12.44
N ASP A 279 -42.14 7.13 13.73
CA ASP A 279 -41.18 6.18 14.30
C ASP A 279 -41.28 4.80 13.61
N ASN A 280 -40.15 4.16 13.28
CA ASN A 280 -40.01 2.72 13.52
C ASN A 280 -38.56 2.22 13.56
N LEU A 281 -38.29 1.50 14.65
CA LEU A 281 -37.10 0.75 15.05
C LEU A 281 -36.89 -0.48 14.14
N SER A 282 -35.66 -0.79 13.71
CA SER A 282 -34.66 -1.70 14.32
C SER A 282 -34.92 -3.21 14.18
N ASP A 283 -33.80 -3.88 13.84
CA ASP A 283 -33.42 -5.29 14.05
C ASP A 283 -33.69 -6.33 12.94
N GLY A 284 -32.60 -7.02 12.58
CA GLY A 284 -32.63 -8.22 11.73
C GLY A 284 -31.27 -8.62 11.21
N GLU A 285 -30.37 -9.00 12.11
CA GLU A 285 -29.08 -9.64 11.85
C GLU A 285 -29.19 -10.79 10.84
N ASN A 286 -28.22 -10.88 9.92
CA ASN A 286 -27.65 -12.13 9.39
C ASN A 286 -26.43 -11.79 8.53
N SER A 287 -25.29 -11.58 9.18
CA SER A 287 -23.99 -11.48 8.49
C SER A 287 -23.48 -12.90 8.23
N GLU A 288 -23.81 -13.44 7.06
CA GLU A 288 -23.23 -14.69 6.56
C GLU A 288 -21.73 -14.48 6.30
N LEU A 289 -20.91 -15.21 7.06
CA LEU A 289 -19.49 -15.42 6.79
C LEU A 289 -19.31 -16.16 5.46
N SER A 290 -19.13 -15.43 4.36
CA SER A 290 -18.73 -16.01 3.09
C SER A 290 -17.24 -16.40 3.13
N VAL A 291 -16.98 -17.70 3.04
CA VAL A 291 -15.64 -18.25 2.83
C VAL A 291 -15.39 -18.25 1.32
N GLU A 292 -14.98 -17.11 0.78
CA GLU A 292 -14.50 -17.04 -0.59
C GLU A 292 -13.07 -17.58 -0.69
N ASP A 293 -12.78 -18.36 -1.73
CA ASP A 293 -11.46 -18.93 -2.00
C ASP A 293 -10.59 -17.93 -2.77
N TRP A 294 -9.92 -17.05 -2.04
CA TRP A 294 -9.09 -15.95 -2.56
C TRP A 294 -7.75 -16.38 -3.17
N THR A 295 -7.49 -17.68 -3.30
CA THR A 295 -6.30 -18.16 -4.04
C THR A 295 -6.49 -18.08 -5.56
N SER A 296 -7.72 -17.90 -6.02
CA SER A 296 -8.08 -17.63 -7.42
C SER A 296 -7.91 -16.15 -7.75
N SER A 297 -6.89 -15.81 -8.54
CA SER A 297 -6.82 -14.52 -9.23
C SER A 297 -7.85 -14.49 -10.36
N SER A 298 -9.13 -14.34 -10.04
CA SER A 298 -10.24 -14.27 -11.00
C SER A 298 -10.19 -13.01 -11.88
N TRP A 299 -9.45 -11.98 -11.48
CA TRP A 299 -9.24 -10.75 -12.25
C TRP A 299 -8.38 -10.91 -13.52
N LEU A 300 -7.84 -12.11 -13.79
CA LEU A 300 -7.02 -12.40 -14.96
C LEU A 300 -7.80 -13.01 -16.15
N ARG A 301 -9.13 -13.18 -16.06
CA ARG A 301 -9.92 -13.84 -17.11
C ARG A 301 -10.86 -12.95 -17.92
N ASP A 302 -11.01 -11.67 -17.60
CA ASP A 302 -12.01 -10.82 -18.28
C ASP A 302 -11.47 -10.02 -19.47
N HIS A 303 -10.24 -10.27 -19.92
CA HIS A 303 -9.65 -9.59 -21.09
C HIS A 303 -8.78 -10.51 -21.96
N GLU A 304 -9.31 -11.66 -22.37
CA GLU A 304 -8.88 -12.34 -23.60
C GLU A 304 -9.81 -12.01 -24.77
#